data_AF-A0A3N6A1S7-F1
#
_entry.id   AF-A0A3N6A1S7-F1
#
_cell.length_a   1.000
_cell.length_b   1.000
_cell.length_c   1.000
_cell.angle_alpha   90.00
_cell.angle_beta   90.00
_cell.angle_gamma   90.00
#
_symmetry.space_group_name_H-M   'P 1'
#
loop_
_entity.id
_entity.type
_entity.pdbx_description
1 polymer ?
#
loop_
_entity_poly.entity_id
_entity_poly.type
_entity_poly.pdbx_seq_one_letter_code
_entity_poly.pdbx_strand_id
1 'polypeptide(L)'
;MKGYVQVYTGDGKGKTTAALGLALRAAGAGHSVFLLQFLKSGDYSEIEALKALSDRITVEQFGRGCLIRGAPAAEDIAAGR
;
A
#
# COMPACT_ATOMS: atom_id res chain seq x y z
N MET A 1 12.14 -3.39 21.68
CA MET A 1 11.92 -4.13 20.43
C MET A 1 12.81 -3.55 19.35
N LYS A 2 13.32 -4.38 18.42
CA LYS A 2 14.15 -3.93 17.29
C LYS A 2 13.30 -3.94 16.02
N GLY A 3 13.20 -2.81 15.32
CA GLY A 3 12.55 -2.71 14.02
C GLY A 3 13.47 -3.15 12.88
N TYR A 4 12.89 -3.64 11.79
CA TYR A 4 13.59 -4.05 10.57
C TYR A 4 12.93 -3.43 9.35
N VAL A 5 13.72 -3.22 8.29
CA VAL A 5 13.25 -2.76 6.97
C VAL A 5 13.35 -3.93 6.00
N GLN A 6 12.24 -4.23 5.31
CA GLN A 6 12.19 -5.24 4.26
C GLN A 6 11.98 -4.55 2.91
N VAL A 7 12.79 -4.92 1.91
CA VAL A 7 12.69 -4.39 0.55
C VAL A 7 12.40 -5.54 -0.39
N TYR A 8 11.20 -5.56 -0.97
CA TYR A 8 10.84 -6.49 -2.04
C TYR A 8 11.05 -5.81 -3.40
N THR A 9 12.05 -6.23 -4.16
CA THR A 9 12.45 -5.63 -5.45
C THR A 9 12.58 -6.68 -6.56
N GLY A 10 12.86 -6.25 -7.79
CA GLY A 10 12.97 -7.08 -8.99
C GLY A 10 11.70 -7.09 -9.85
N ASP A 11 11.77 -7.65 -11.05
CA ASP A 11 10.69 -7.58 -12.06
C ASP A 11 9.60 -8.65 -11.87
N GLY A 12 9.85 -9.64 -11.01
CA GLY A 12 8.88 -10.68 -10.70
C GLY A 12 7.59 -10.16 -10.07
N LYS A 13 6.47 -10.85 -10.35
CA LYS A 13 5.20 -10.65 -9.64
C LYS A 13 5.35 -11.11 -8.18
N GLY A 14 4.63 -10.45 -7.27
CA GLY A 14 4.53 -10.88 -5.87
C GLY A 14 5.03 -9.89 -4.82
N LYS A 15 5.68 -8.78 -5.21
CA LYS A 15 6.17 -7.74 -4.26
C LYS A 15 5.05 -7.20 -3.37
N THR A 16 3.95 -6.76 -3.99
CA THR A 16 2.77 -6.26 -3.27
C THR A 16 2.12 -7.35 -2.43
N THR A 17 2.02 -8.57 -2.96
CA THR A 17 1.44 -9.72 -2.26
C THR A 17 2.24 -10.06 -1.00
N ALA A 18 3.57 -10.01 -1.05
CA ALA A 18 4.43 -10.23 0.11
C ALA A 18 4.20 -9.18 1.21
N ALA A 19 4.10 -7.90 0.84
CA ALA A 19 3.79 -6.81 1.77
C ALA A 19 2.40 -6.97 2.40
N LEU A 20 1.37 -7.34 1.62
CA LEU A 20 0.03 -7.62 2.11
C LEU A 20 -0.02 -8.82 3.06
N GLY A 21 0.73 -9.89 2.76
CA GLY A 21 0.84 -11.04 3.65
C GLY A 21 1.50 -10.70 4.99
N LEU A 22 2.48 -9.81 4.99
CA LEU A 22 3.11 -9.30 6.22
C LEU A 22 2.12 -8.45 7.04
N ALA A 23 1.36 -7.57 6.38
CA ALA A 23 0.32 -6.76 7.02
C ALA A 23 -0.75 -7.65 7.68
N LEU A 24 -1.24 -8.66 6.95
CA LEU A 24 -2.22 -9.61 7.47
C LEU A 24 -1.68 -10.38 8.68
N ARG A 25 -0.42 -10.84 8.62
CA ARG A 25 0.24 -11.52 9.74
C ARG A 25 0.32 -10.63 10.98
N ALA A 26 0.71 -9.37 10.81
CA ALA A 26 0.82 -8.43 11.91
C ALA A 26 -0.56 -8.12 12.53
N ALA A 27 -1.59 -7.89 11.70
CA ALA A 27 -2.96 -7.69 12.17
C ALA A 27 -3.51 -8.91 12.92
N GLY A 28 -3.26 -10.12 12.42
CA GLY A 28 -3.64 -11.37 13.10
C GLY A 28 -2.93 -11.58 14.45
N ALA A 29 -1.74 -10.98 14.63
CA ALA A 29 -1.04 -10.94 15.91
C ALA A 29 -1.49 -9.78 16.82
N GLY A 30 -2.52 -9.02 16.44
CA GLY A 30 -3.07 -7.93 17.23
C GLY A 30 -2.35 -6.58 17.05
N HIS A 31 -1.45 -6.45 16.07
CA HIS A 31 -0.78 -5.18 15.78
C HIS A 31 -1.58 -4.31 14.81
N SER A 32 -1.46 -2.99 14.97
CA SER A 32 -1.95 -2.03 13.99
C SER A 32 -0.96 -1.88 12.83
N VAL A 33 -1.49 -1.79 11.61
CA VAL A 33 -0.72 -1.68 10.37
C VAL A 33 -1.25 -0.51 9.55
N PHE A 34 -0.33 0.29 9.02
CA PHE A 34 -0.64 1.32 8.04
C PHE A 34 -0.04 0.92 6.70
N LEU A 35 -0.90 0.82 5.67
CA LEU A 35 -0.51 0.42 4.32
C LEU A 35 -0.68 1.59 3.38
N LEU A 36 0.46 2.11 2.91
CA LEU A 36 0.53 3.23 1.99
C LEU A 36 0.82 2.74 0.57
N GLN A 37 -0.01 3.11 -0.40
CA GLN A 37 0.19 2.78 -1.81
C GLN A 37 0.41 4.04 -2.63
N PHE A 38 1.52 4.10 -3.35
CA PHE A 38 1.77 5.13 -4.36
C PHE A 38 1.39 4.63 -5.74
N LEU A 39 1.08 5.56 -6.65
CA LEU A 39 0.75 5.28 -8.06
C LEU A 39 -0.47 4.38 -8.21
N LYS A 40 -1.37 4.36 -7.23
CA LYS A 40 -2.58 3.55 -7.26
C LYS A 40 -3.80 4.41 -6.98
N SER A 41 -4.83 4.16 -7.76
CA SER A 41 -6.17 4.73 -7.57
C SER A 41 -7.18 3.69 -8.05
N GLY A 42 -8.14 3.34 -7.19
CA GLY A 42 -9.27 2.47 -7.54
C GLY A 42 -9.37 1.18 -6.73
N ASP A 43 -10.38 0.39 -7.06
CA ASP A 43 -10.82 -0.76 -6.28
C ASP A 43 -10.01 -2.02 -6.66
N TYR A 44 -9.12 -2.43 -5.76
CA TYR A 44 -8.41 -3.70 -5.85
C TYR A 44 -9.04 -4.71 -4.91
N SER A 45 -9.31 -5.94 -5.36
CA SER A 45 -9.97 -6.97 -4.57
C SER A 45 -9.24 -7.27 -3.25
N GLU A 46 -7.92 -7.16 -3.22
CA GLU A 46 -7.14 -7.32 -1.98
C GLU A 46 -7.42 -6.20 -0.98
N ILE A 47 -7.65 -4.97 -1.43
CA ILE A 47 -7.99 -3.83 -0.56
C ILE A 47 -9.40 -3.97 -0.02
N GLU A 48 -10.34 -4.40 -0.86
CA GLU A 48 -11.71 -4.73 -0.42
C GLU A 48 -11.71 -5.78 0.69
N ALA A 49 -10.90 -6.84 0.54
CA ALA A 49 -10.75 -7.85 1.58
C ALA A 49 -10.17 -7.29 2.89
N LEU A 50 -9.22 -6.33 2.81
CA LEU A 50 -8.63 -5.70 4.00
C LEU A 50 -9.63 -4.82 4.78
N LYS A 51 -10.75 -4.37 4.19
CA LYS A 51 -11.78 -3.62 4.91
C LYS A 51 -12.38 -4.40 6.09
N ALA A 52 -12.39 -5.74 5.99
CA ALA A 52 -12.81 -6.62 7.09
C ALA A 52 -11.89 -6.55 8.32
N LEU A 53 -10.67 -6.00 8.16
CA LEU A 53 -9.68 -5.80 9.21
C LEU A 53 -9.40 -4.31 9.44
N SER A 54 -10.37 -3.44 9.13
CA SER A 54 -10.24 -1.97 9.24
C SER A 54 -10.02 -1.47 10.67
N ASP A 55 -10.29 -2.30 11.68
CA ASP A 55 -9.94 -2.03 13.08
C ASP A 55 -8.42 -2.08 13.34
N ARG A 56 -7.65 -2.74 12.47
CA ARG A 56 -6.20 -2.90 12.59
C ARG A 56 -5.41 -2.44 11.38
N ILE A 57 -5.99 -2.48 10.19
CA ILE A 57 -5.30 -2.16 8.94
C ILE A 57 -5.93 -0.92 8.32
N THR A 58 -5.18 0.18 8.32
CA THR A 58 -5.53 1.38 7.58
C THR A 58 -4.84 1.33 6.22
N VAL A 59 -5.59 1.59 5.15
CA VAL A 59 -5.07 1.62 3.78
C VAL A 59 -5.28 3.01 3.20
N GLU A 60 -4.22 3.63 2.71
CA GLU A 60 -4.30 4.90 1.98
C GLU A 60 -3.61 4.77 0.62
N GLN A 61 -4.27 5.32 -0.40
CA GLN A 61 -3.80 5.28 -1.78
C GLN A 61 -3.57 6.71 -2.27
N PHE A 62 -2.40 6.91 -2.87
CA PHE A 62 -1.97 8.18 -3.43
C PHE A 62 -1.55 8.01 -4.89
N GLY A 63 -1.70 9.10 -5.64
CA GLY A 63 -1.43 9.17 -7.07
C GLY A 63 -2.62 8.73 -7.92
N ARG A 64 -2.37 8.65 -9.23
CA ARG A 64 -3.43 8.55 -10.25
C ARG A 64 -3.45 7.23 -11.02
N GLY A 65 -2.87 6.17 -10.46
CA GLY A 65 -2.77 4.89 -11.15
C GLY A 65 -1.72 4.85 -12.27
N CYS A 66 -0.96 5.94 -12.48
CA CYS A 66 0.03 6.05 -13.54
C CYS A 66 1.35 6.64 -13.01
N LEU A 67 2.46 6.25 -13.65
CA LEU A 67 3.77 6.83 -13.37
C LEU A 67 3.87 8.20 -14.06
N ILE A 68 4.12 9.24 -13.27
CA ILE A 68 4.36 10.59 -13.77
C ILE A 68 5.68 10.59 -14.54
N ARG A 69 5.65 11.07 -15.79
CA ARG A 69 6.83 11.25 -16.64
C ARG A 69 7.00 12.73 -16.93
N GLY A 70 8.14 13.29 -16.51
CA GLY A 70 8.39 14.73 -16.63
C GLY A 70 7.91 15.50 -15.39
N ALA A 71 7.59 16.79 -15.57
CA ALA A 71 7.11 17.62 -14.47
C ALA A 71 5.67 17.21 -14.07
N PRO A 72 5.37 17.11 -12.76
CA PRO A 72 4.02 16.77 -12.30
C PRO A 72 3.02 17.88 -12.62
N ALA A 73 1.84 17.50 -13.09
CA ALA A 73 0.71 18.41 -13.24
C ALA A 73 0.15 18.80 -11.86
N ALA A 74 -0.64 19.87 -11.80
CA ALA A 74 -1.29 20.31 -10.55
C ALA A 74 -2.15 19.20 -9.92
N GLU A 75 -2.80 18.39 -10.76
CA GLU A 75 -3.58 17.22 -10.37
C GLU A 75 -2.73 16.12 -9.72
N ASP A 76 -1.51 15.91 -10.21
CA ASP A 76 -0.58 14.93 -9.66
C ASP A 76 -0.10 15.35 -8.26
N ILE A 77 0.12 16.65 -8.07
CA ILE A 77 0.47 17.23 -6.78
C ILE A 77 -0.72 17.11 -5.82
N ALA A 78 -1.93 17.38 -6.29
CA ALA A 78 -3.14 17.23 -5.48
C ALA A 78 -3.38 15.79 -5.06
N ALA A 79 -3.13 14.81 -5.94
CA ALA A 79 -3.28 13.39 -5.65
C ALA A 79 -2.19 12.80 -4.72
N GLY A 80 -1.16 13.59 -4.40
CA GLY A 80 -0.10 13.22 -3.45
C GLY A 80 -0.22 13.90 -2.08
N ARG A 81 -1.28 14.69 -1.86
CA ARG A 81 -1.61 15.35 -0.59
C ARG A 81 -2.70 14.59 0.15
#